data_AF-A0A7J2U2E4-F1
#
_entry.id   AF-A0A7J2U2E4-F1
#
_cell.length_a   1.000
_cell.length_b   1.000
_cell.length_c   1.000
_cell.angle_alpha   90.00
_cell.angle_beta   90.00
_cell.angle_gamma   90.00
#
_symmetry.space_group_name_H-M   'P 1'
#
loop_
_entity.id
_entity.type
_entity.pdbx_description
1 polymer ?
#
loop_
_entity_poly.entity_id
_entity_poly.type
_entity_poly.pdbx_seq_one_letter_code
_entity_poly.pdbx_strand_id
1 'polypeptide(L)'
;MVQKPPKKPLLTTRQLGLAAAFAAAAFAFRASGLVITLAPPLVIDLGALMPCLAGMAAGPIVGIIVGIARGIPSGLPQIDLVLQPVKGIYWAYVYKYVIMRIKDPKIRWPIFWVITWLLQFFVESPLFIFANSLLGFYPFYPTWPFTLGWYTALYGVYQIVVFSAIIAALPSVFGWKEGKAPW
;
A
#
# COMPACT_ATOMS: atom_id res chain seq x y z
N MET A 1 -12.61 45.05 6.93
CA MET A 1 -12.81 43.62 6.64
C MET A 1 -11.61 42.86 7.20
N VAL A 2 -11.80 42.03 8.23
CA VAL A 2 -10.72 41.19 8.76
C VAL A 2 -10.46 40.08 7.74
N GLN A 3 -9.37 40.14 7.01
CA GLN A 3 -8.95 39.04 6.13
C GLN A 3 -8.72 37.81 7.02
N LYS A 4 -9.54 36.77 6.84
CA LYS A 4 -9.27 35.47 7.47
C LYS A 4 -7.89 35.02 7.00
N PRO A 5 -7.00 34.57 7.91
CA PRO A 5 -5.70 34.06 7.50
C PRO A 5 -5.90 32.91 6.50
N PRO A 6 -5.07 32.83 5.44
CA PRO A 6 -5.20 31.78 4.45
C PRO A 6 -5.13 30.42 5.15
N LYS A 7 -6.13 29.56 4.91
CA LYS A 7 -6.15 28.19 5.45
C LYS A 7 -4.88 27.48 5.00
N LYS A 8 -4.15 26.86 5.93
CA LYS A 8 -3.02 26.00 5.58
C LYS A 8 -3.52 24.91 4.62
N PRO A 9 -2.82 24.69 3.48
CA PRO A 9 -3.24 23.68 2.53
C PRO A 9 -3.21 22.29 3.17
N LEU A 10 -4.17 21.43 2.80
CA LEU A 10 -4.27 20.06 3.33
C LEU A 10 -3.04 19.22 3.01
N LEU A 11 -2.44 19.45 1.83
CA LEU A 11 -1.24 18.78 1.34
C LEU A 11 -0.20 19.81 0.95
N THR A 12 1.07 19.48 1.21
CA THR A 12 2.21 20.24 0.70
C THR A 12 2.39 19.99 -0.81
N THR A 13 3.10 20.88 -1.50
CA THR A 13 3.43 20.71 -2.94
C THR A 13 4.15 19.38 -3.20
N ARG A 14 5.04 18.96 -2.29
CA ARG A 14 5.73 17.66 -2.36
C ARG A 14 4.74 16.49 -2.27
N GLN A 15 3.82 16.53 -1.30
CA GLN A 15 2.79 15.50 -1.15
C GLN A 15 1.85 15.44 -2.36
N LEU A 16 1.49 16.60 -2.93
CA LEU A 16 0.68 16.67 -4.14
C LEU A 16 1.40 16.05 -5.35
N GLY A 17 2.69 16.37 -5.54
CA GLY A 17 3.49 15.79 -6.63
C GLY A 17 3.65 14.27 -6.49
N LEU A 18 3.91 13.78 -5.27
CA LEU A 18 3.99 12.34 -5.00
C LEU A 18 2.63 11.67 -5.18
N ALA A 19 1.53 12.30 -4.75
CA ALA A 19 0.19 11.79 -4.97
C ALA A 19 -0.09 11.63 -6.46
N ALA A 20 0.21 12.64 -7.29
CA ALA A 20 0.01 12.57 -8.73
C ALA A 20 0.85 11.46 -9.38
N ALA A 21 2.14 11.36 -9.05
CA ALA A 21 3.04 10.36 -9.63
C ALA A 21 2.62 8.92 -9.26
N PHE A 22 2.39 8.65 -7.98
CA PHE A 22 1.98 7.32 -7.54
C PHE A 22 0.55 6.98 -7.99
N ALA A 23 -0.38 7.94 -8.04
CA ALA A 23 -1.74 7.71 -8.54
C ALA A 23 -1.74 7.38 -10.03
N ALA A 24 -0.97 8.11 -10.84
CA ALA A 24 -0.82 7.82 -12.26
C ALA A 24 -0.21 6.44 -12.49
N ALA A 25 0.84 6.09 -11.74
CA ALA A 25 1.45 4.76 -11.82
C ALA A 25 0.45 3.66 -11.42
N ALA A 26 -0.27 3.84 -10.31
CA ALA A 26 -1.23 2.85 -9.81
C ALA A 26 -2.38 2.62 -10.79
N PHE A 27 -2.92 3.71 -11.33
CA PHE A 27 -3.95 3.67 -12.36
C PHE A 27 -3.43 2.98 -13.63
N ALA A 28 -2.26 3.37 -14.12
CA ALA A 28 -1.69 2.84 -15.36
C ALA A 28 -1.39 1.33 -15.27
N PHE A 29 -0.76 0.86 -14.18
CA PHE A 29 -0.51 -0.57 -13.99
C PHE A 29 -1.82 -1.37 -13.92
N ARG A 30 -2.83 -0.86 -13.23
CA ARG A 30 -4.10 -1.56 -13.12
C ARG A 30 -4.88 -1.55 -14.44
N ALA A 31 -4.96 -0.40 -15.12
CA ALA A 31 -5.67 -0.22 -16.38
C ALA A 31 -5.02 -0.98 -17.54
N SER A 32 -3.70 -1.12 -17.54
CA SER A 32 -2.98 -1.89 -18.56
C SER A 32 -3.13 -3.41 -18.41
N GLY A 33 -3.69 -3.89 -17.30
CA GLY A 33 -3.82 -5.32 -17.05
C GLY A 33 -2.48 -6.04 -16.90
N LEU A 34 -1.39 -5.31 -16.63
CA LEU A 34 -0.06 -5.86 -16.36
C LEU A 34 -0.03 -6.54 -14.99
N VAL A 35 -0.71 -7.69 -14.90
CA VAL A 35 -0.84 -8.49 -13.70
C VAL A 35 -0.44 -9.93 -14.00
N ILE A 36 0.18 -10.58 -13.03
CA ILE A 36 0.42 -12.03 -13.10
C ILE A 36 -0.84 -12.69 -12.57
N THR A 37 -1.62 -13.29 -13.46
CA THR A 37 -2.81 -14.06 -13.10
C THR A 37 -2.39 -15.39 -12.47
N LEU A 38 -2.96 -15.71 -11.31
CA LEU A 38 -2.67 -16.97 -10.61
C LEU A 38 -3.90 -17.88 -10.66
N ALA A 39 -4.98 -17.47 -10.00
CA ALA A 39 -6.26 -18.17 -10.01
C ALA A 39 -7.35 -17.13 -9.76
N PRO A 40 -8.47 -17.07 -10.52
CA PRO A 40 -9.47 -16.03 -10.31
C PRO A 40 -10.02 -16.01 -8.87
N PRO A 41 -10.16 -14.84 -8.20
CA PRO A 41 -9.82 -13.48 -8.61
C PRO A 41 -8.39 -13.02 -8.19
N LEU A 42 -7.51 -13.93 -7.78
CA LEU A 42 -6.15 -13.69 -7.32
C LEU A 42 -5.20 -13.29 -8.45
N VAL A 43 -4.57 -12.14 -8.27
CA VAL A 43 -3.60 -11.57 -9.20
C VAL A 43 -2.45 -10.93 -8.42
N ILE A 44 -1.25 -10.99 -8.99
CA ILE A 44 -0.12 -10.16 -8.53
C ILE A 44 -0.09 -8.90 -9.39
N ASP A 45 -0.25 -7.76 -8.74
CA ASP A 45 -0.43 -6.46 -9.38
C ASP A 45 0.51 -5.44 -8.74
N LEU A 46 1.41 -4.88 -9.54
CA LEU A 46 2.32 -3.82 -9.11
C LEU A 46 1.54 -2.55 -8.72
N GLY A 47 0.42 -2.27 -9.39
CA GLY A 47 -0.46 -1.15 -9.08
C GLY A 47 -0.99 -1.23 -7.65
N ALA A 48 -1.28 -2.42 -7.13
CA ALA A 48 -1.77 -2.64 -5.77
C ALA A 48 -0.73 -2.35 -4.67
N LEU A 49 0.54 -2.17 -5.04
CA LEU A 49 1.62 -1.80 -4.13
C LEU A 49 1.80 -0.28 -4.03
N MET A 50 1.33 0.48 -5.02
CA MET A 50 1.49 1.93 -5.10
C MET A 50 0.81 2.68 -3.94
N PRO A 51 -0.42 2.34 -3.49
CA PRO A 51 -1.04 3.01 -2.34
C PRO A 51 -0.19 2.87 -1.07
N CYS A 52 0.43 1.70 -0.88
CA CYS A 52 1.31 1.43 0.25
C CYS A 52 2.57 2.31 0.18
N LEU A 53 3.26 2.30 -0.97
CA LEU A 53 4.45 3.12 -1.21
C LEU A 53 4.16 4.62 -1.05
N ALA A 54 3.01 5.07 -1.57
CA ALA A 54 2.54 6.44 -1.43
C ALA A 54 2.26 6.82 0.04
N GLY A 55 1.62 5.92 0.79
CA GLY A 55 1.39 6.07 2.22
C GLY A 55 2.69 6.21 3.02
N MET A 56 3.67 5.35 2.72
CA MET A 56 5.01 5.41 3.34
C MET A 56 5.74 6.72 3.00
N ALA A 57 5.73 7.13 1.74
CA ALA A 57 6.48 8.27 1.22
C ALA A 57 5.87 9.65 1.51
N ALA A 58 4.55 9.74 1.68
CA ALA A 58 3.85 11.03 1.70
C ALA A 58 2.64 11.10 2.65
N GLY A 59 2.33 10.00 3.36
CA GLY A 59 1.35 9.97 4.42
C GLY A 59 -0.02 9.42 4.04
N PRO A 60 -0.91 9.26 5.04
CA PRO A 60 -2.14 8.50 4.90
C PRO A 60 -3.09 9.11 3.86
N ILE A 61 -3.19 10.44 3.79
CA ILE A 61 -4.05 11.12 2.80
C ILE A 61 -3.56 10.83 1.37
N VAL A 62 -2.24 10.84 1.15
CA VAL A 62 -1.67 10.50 -0.16
C VAL A 62 -1.88 9.03 -0.49
N GLY A 63 -1.72 8.14 0.50
CA GLY A 63 -2.10 6.72 0.37
C GLY A 63 -3.56 6.50 -0.03
N ILE A 64 -4.50 7.27 0.56
CA ILE A 64 -5.93 7.24 0.20
C ILE A 64 -6.14 7.66 -1.26
N ILE A 65 -5.57 8.80 -1.68
CA ILE A 65 -5.72 9.32 -3.05
C ILE A 65 -5.24 8.28 -4.06
N VAL A 66 -4.07 7.69 -3.82
CA VAL A 66 -3.49 6.66 -4.71
C VAL A 66 -4.31 5.37 -4.66
N GLY A 67 -4.83 4.99 -3.50
CA GLY A 67 -5.74 3.86 -3.35
C GLY A 67 -7.01 4.01 -4.18
N ILE A 68 -7.64 5.19 -4.15
CA ILE A 68 -8.82 5.49 -4.98
C ILE A 68 -8.44 5.44 -6.46
N ALA A 69 -7.35 6.09 -6.86
CA ALA A 69 -6.89 6.09 -8.25
C ALA A 69 -6.65 4.67 -8.78
N ARG A 70 -6.09 3.78 -7.97
CA ARG A 70 -5.89 2.37 -8.32
C ARG A 70 -7.20 1.59 -8.40
N GLY A 71 -8.18 1.91 -7.55
CA GLY A 71 -9.47 1.20 -7.50
C GLY A 71 -10.37 1.47 -8.71
N ILE A 72 -10.29 2.67 -9.31
CA ILE A 72 -11.14 3.10 -10.44
C ILE A 72 -11.05 2.13 -11.64
N PRO A 73 -9.86 1.82 -12.20
CA PRO A 73 -9.75 0.96 -13.38
C PRO A 73 -9.81 -0.55 -13.05
N SER A 74 -10.26 -0.93 -11.86
CA SER A 74 -10.27 -2.33 -11.46
C SER A 74 -11.40 -3.14 -12.10
N GLY A 75 -11.18 -4.43 -12.34
CA GLY A 75 -12.26 -5.37 -12.65
C GLY A 75 -13.25 -5.60 -11.50
N LEU A 76 -12.89 -5.26 -10.25
CA LEU A 76 -13.77 -5.28 -9.08
C LEU A 76 -13.65 -3.96 -8.29
N PRO A 77 -14.15 -2.81 -8.83
CA PRO A 77 -13.98 -1.50 -8.21
C PRO A 77 -14.56 -1.41 -6.80
N GLN A 78 -15.66 -2.11 -6.52
CA GLN A 78 -16.34 -2.06 -5.22
C GLN A 78 -15.44 -2.60 -4.09
N ILE A 79 -14.62 -3.60 -4.40
CA ILE A 79 -13.64 -4.16 -3.47
C ILE A 79 -12.44 -3.23 -3.37
N ASP A 80 -11.91 -2.82 -4.53
CA ASP A 80 -10.62 -2.15 -4.57
C ASP A 80 -10.68 -0.69 -4.10
N LEU A 81 -11.80 0.00 -4.29
CA LEU A 81 -12.02 1.34 -3.75
C LEU A 81 -12.11 1.35 -2.22
N VAL A 82 -12.37 0.20 -1.59
CA VAL A 82 -12.34 0.04 -0.13
C VAL A 82 -10.96 -0.40 0.35
N LEU A 83 -10.42 -1.48 -0.24
CA LEU A 83 -9.18 -2.08 0.23
C LEU A 83 -7.97 -1.19 0.02
N GLN A 84 -7.84 -0.57 -1.15
CA GLN A 84 -6.61 0.10 -1.54
C GLN A 84 -6.34 1.39 -0.74
N PRO A 85 -7.34 2.22 -0.42
CA PRO A 85 -7.15 3.32 0.52
C PRO A 85 -6.73 2.84 1.91
N VAL A 86 -7.37 1.79 2.45
CA VAL A 86 -7.03 1.22 3.77
C VAL A 86 -5.56 0.77 3.80
N LYS A 87 -5.09 0.15 2.70
CA LYS A 87 -3.68 -0.23 2.52
C LYS A 87 -2.73 0.95 2.66
N GLY A 88 -3.02 2.06 1.97
CA GLY A 88 -2.22 3.27 2.07
C GLY A 88 -2.19 3.85 3.50
N ILE A 89 -3.31 3.79 4.23
CA ILE A 89 -3.41 4.33 5.59
C ILE A 89 -2.55 3.53 6.58
N TYR A 90 -2.74 2.21 6.68
CA TYR A 90 -2.00 1.46 7.70
C TYR A 90 -0.51 1.40 7.37
N TRP A 91 -0.12 1.33 6.09
CA TRP A 91 1.29 1.36 5.71
C TRP A 91 1.95 2.69 6.07
N ALA A 92 1.25 3.82 5.93
CA ALA A 92 1.74 5.10 6.40
C ALA A 92 2.10 5.05 7.90
N TYR A 93 1.19 4.54 8.73
CA TYR A 93 1.40 4.50 10.18
C TYR A 93 2.43 3.47 10.62
N VAL A 94 2.39 2.25 10.08
CA VAL A 94 3.40 1.22 10.36
C VAL A 94 4.78 1.74 10.00
N TYR A 95 4.92 2.35 8.82
CA TYR A 95 6.20 2.84 8.37
C TYR A 95 6.74 3.95 9.28
N LYS A 96 5.90 4.94 9.62
CA LYS A 96 6.30 6.07 10.48
C LYS A 96 6.58 5.67 11.93
N TYR A 97 5.71 4.84 12.53
CA TYR A 97 5.75 4.57 13.97
C TYR A 97 6.43 3.27 14.36
N VAL A 98 6.64 2.34 13.42
CA VAL A 98 7.34 1.06 13.68
C VAL A 98 8.67 1.05 12.93
N ILE A 99 8.64 1.13 11.61
CA ILE A 99 9.84 0.90 10.77
C ILE A 99 10.87 2.01 10.94
N MET A 100 10.45 3.27 10.84
CA MET A 100 11.35 4.43 10.97
C MET A 100 11.87 4.65 12.39
N ARG A 101 11.27 4.03 13.42
CA ARG A 101 11.78 4.11 14.80
C ARG A 101 13.05 3.28 15.01
N ILE A 102 13.32 2.31 14.13
CA ILE A 102 14.51 1.46 14.21
C ILE A 102 15.71 2.23 13.66
N LYS A 103 16.66 2.57 14.53
CA LYS A 103 17.80 3.43 14.16
C LYS A 103 18.78 2.74 13.22
N ASP A 104 19.09 1.47 13.47
CA ASP A 104 20.07 0.71 12.68
C ASP A 104 19.44 0.18 11.37
N PRO A 105 19.93 0.59 10.19
CA PRO A 105 19.45 0.08 8.91
C PRO A 105 19.62 -1.43 8.74
N LYS A 106 20.65 -2.04 9.33
CA LYS A 106 20.91 -3.49 9.24
C LYS A 106 19.81 -4.30 9.93
N ILE A 107 19.26 -3.77 11.01
CA ILE A 107 18.15 -4.38 11.75
C ILE A 107 16.80 -3.95 11.14
N ARG A 108 16.73 -2.72 10.60
CA ARG A 108 15.51 -2.17 10.00
C ARG A 108 15.04 -2.99 8.80
N TRP A 109 15.94 -3.46 7.93
CA TRP A 109 15.57 -4.26 6.76
C TRP A 109 14.90 -5.59 7.12
N PRO A 110 15.50 -6.46 7.96
CA PRO A 110 14.84 -7.68 8.42
C PRO A 110 13.49 -7.42 9.09
N ILE A 111 13.40 -6.41 9.96
CA ILE A 111 12.12 -6.08 10.61
C ILE A 111 11.10 -5.59 9.59
N PHE A 112 11.51 -4.79 8.61
CA PHE A 112 10.64 -4.35 7.52
C PHE A 112 10.09 -5.55 6.74
N TRP A 113 10.91 -6.55 6.44
CA TRP A 113 10.48 -7.77 5.75
C TRP A 113 9.48 -8.58 6.58
N VAL A 114 9.78 -8.81 7.86
CA VAL A 114 8.89 -9.53 8.77
C VAL A 114 7.55 -8.80 8.92
N ILE A 115 7.57 -7.49 9.13
CA ILE A 115 6.35 -6.68 9.25
C ILE A 115 5.56 -6.67 7.95
N THR A 116 6.22 -6.60 6.80
CA THR A 116 5.55 -6.69 5.49
C THR A 116 4.79 -8.01 5.37
N TRP A 117 5.44 -9.13 5.71
CA TRP A 117 4.81 -10.44 5.68
C TRP A 117 3.65 -10.56 6.68
N LEU A 118 3.84 -10.08 7.92
CA LEU A 118 2.80 -10.09 8.95
C LEU A 118 1.58 -9.25 8.56
N LEU A 119 1.77 -8.07 7.97
CA LEU A 119 0.66 -7.25 7.48
C LEU A 119 -0.05 -7.92 6.31
N GLN A 120 0.71 -8.51 5.38
CA GLN A 120 0.14 -9.26 4.27
C GLN A 120 -0.74 -10.43 4.79
N PHE A 121 -0.27 -11.14 5.80
CA PHE A 121 -0.95 -12.33 6.33
C PHE A 121 -2.12 -12.00 7.29
N PHE A 122 -1.95 -11.06 8.21
CA PHE A 122 -2.93 -10.76 9.27
C PHE A 122 -3.84 -9.58 8.98
N VAL A 123 -3.52 -8.73 8.00
CA VAL A 123 -4.32 -7.55 7.65
C VAL A 123 -4.84 -7.66 6.23
N GLU A 124 -3.96 -7.82 5.24
CA GLU A 124 -4.37 -7.82 3.82
C GLU A 124 -5.19 -9.06 3.46
N SER A 125 -4.78 -10.25 3.90
CA SER A 125 -5.49 -11.50 3.58
C SER A 125 -6.91 -11.56 4.17
N PRO A 126 -7.14 -11.21 5.45
CA PRO A 126 -8.49 -11.15 6.02
C PRO A 126 -9.36 -10.07 5.37
N LEU A 127 -8.79 -8.88 5.11
CA LEU A 127 -9.51 -7.81 4.41
C LEU A 127 -9.91 -8.24 2.99
N PHE A 128 -9.02 -8.94 2.29
CA PHE A 128 -9.32 -9.50 0.98
C PHE A 128 -10.46 -10.51 1.04
N ILE A 129 -10.45 -11.48 1.96
CA ILE A 129 -11.56 -12.43 2.13
C ILE A 129 -12.85 -11.70 2.50
N PHE A 130 -12.78 -10.76 3.44
CA PHE A 130 -13.94 -9.95 3.82
C PHE A 130 -14.55 -9.26 2.60
N ALA A 131 -13.76 -8.50 1.83
CA ALA A 131 -14.28 -7.76 0.69
C ALA A 131 -14.82 -8.67 -0.42
N ASN A 132 -14.17 -9.81 -0.67
CA ASN A 132 -14.66 -10.80 -1.63
C ASN A 132 -15.91 -11.54 -1.14
N SER A 133 -16.08 -11.69 0.18
CA SER A 133 -17.29 -12.28 0.76
C SER A 133 -18.53 -11.41 0.57
N LEU A 134 -18.35 -10.08 0.55
CA LEU A 134 -19.43 -9.14 0.23
C LEU A 134 -19.95 -9.32 -1.20
N LEU A 135 -19.14 -9.88 -2.10
CA LEU A 135 -19.49 -10.19 -3.49
C LEU A 135 -19.83 -11.67 -3.71
N GLY A 136 -19.87 -12.49 -2.67
CA GLY A 136 -20.22 -13.91 -2.77
C GLY A 136 -19.12 -14.82 -3.34
N PHE A 137 -17.89 -14.33 -3.53
CA PHE A 137 -16.78 -15.15 -4.05
C PHE A 137 -16.26 -16.16 -3.02
N TYR A 138 -16.25 -15.80 -1.74
CA TYR A 138 -15.77 -16.65 -0.66
C TYR A 138 -16.66 -16.53 0.58
N PRO A 139 -16.90 -17.61 1.35
CA PRO A 139 -17.47 -17.48 2.67
C PRO A 139 -16.51 -16.68 3.57
N PHE A 140 -17.04 -15.75 4.38
CA PHE A 140 -16.25 -15.03 5.39
C PHE A 140 -15.95 -15.96 6.57
N TYR A 141 -14.99 -16.86 6.36
CA TYR A 141 -14.53 -17.82 7.34
C TYR A 141 -13.00 -17.75 7.40
N PRO A 142 -12.37 -17.99 8.57
CA PRO A 142 -10.93 -17.82 8.73
C PRO A 142 -10.11 -18.96 8.12
N THR A 143 -10.38 -19.26 6.85
CA THR A 143 -9.72 -20.30 6.06
C THR A 143 -8.56 -19.78 5.24
N TRP A 144 -8.32 -18.46 5.14
CA TRP A 144 -7.17 -17.91 4.37
C TRP A 144 -5.83 -18.59 4.70
N PRO A 145 -5.51 -18.99 5.95
CA PRO A 145 -4.25 -19.68 6.22
C PRO A 145 -4.10 -20.99 5.43
N PHE A 146 -5.22 -21.70 5.23
CA PHE A 146 -5.27 -23.00 4.59
C PHE A 146 -5.55 -22.92 3.09
N THR A 147 -6.44 -22.02 2.66
CA THR A 147 -6.86 -21.90 1.26
C THR A 147 -6.02 -20.93 0.45
N LEU A 148 -5.45 -19.91 1.10
CA LEU A 148 -4.69 -18.83 0.45
C LEU A 148 -3.27 -18.67 1.01
N GLY A 149 -2.83 -19.52 1.94
CA GLY A 149 -1.50 -19.41 2.56
C GLY A 149 -0.36 -19.41 1.54
N TRP A 150 -0.48 -20.22 0.48
CA TRP A 150 0.48 -20.24 -0.63
C TRP A 150 0.52 -18.91 -1.40
N TYR A 151 -0.64 -18.29 -1.64
CA TYR A 151 -0.75 -17.00 -2.30
C TYR A 151 -0.17 -15.89 -1.42
N THR A 152 -0.50 -15.89 -0.14
CA THR A 152 0.02 -14.92 0.83
C THR A 152 1.54 -15.02 0.96
N ALA A 153 2.11 -16.23 0.92
CA ALA A 153 3.56 -16.42 0.91
C ALA A 153 4.19 -15.83 -0.35
N LEU A 154 3.67 -16.17 -1.53
CA LEU A 154 4.22 -15.74 -2.82
C LEU A 154 4.07 -14.23 -3.03
N TYR A 155 2.88 -13.67 -2.75
CA TYR A 155 2.63 -12.23 -2.82
C TYR A 155 3.44 -11.46 -1.76
N GLY A 156 3.61 -12.04 -0.57
CA GLY A 156 4.47 -11.46 0.48
C GLY A 156 5.92 -11.32 0.02
N VAL A 157 6.49 -12.35 -0.62
CA VAL A 157 7.84 -12.26 -1.22
C VAL A 157 7.89 -11.18 -2.29
N TYR A 158 6.92 -11.16 -3.20
CA TYR A 158 6.82 -10.14 -4.24
C TYR A 158 6.79 -8.71 -3.65
N GLN A 159 5.94 -8.48 -2.65
CA GLN A 159 5.80 -7.20 -1.97
C GLN A 159 7.08 -6.78 -1.25
N ILE A 160 7.75 -7.70 -0.54
CA ILE A 160 9.03 -7.46 0.12
C ILE A 160 10.08 -7.02 -0.91
N VAL A 161 10.21 -7.75 -2.02
CA VAL A 161 11.20 -7.46 -3.06
C VAL A 161 10.94 -6.10 -3.68
N VAL A 162 9.69 -5.82 -4.09
CA VAL A 162 9.33 -4.56 -4.74
C VAL A 162 9.51 -3.37 -3.80
N PHE A 163 9.01 -3.46 -2.56
CA PHE A 163 9.20 -2.39 -1.58
C PHE A 163 10.67 -2.14 -1.30
N SER A 164 11.46 -3.20 -1.11
CA SER A 164 12.88 -3.06 -0.84
C SER A 164 13.62 -2.41 -2.01
N ALA A 165 13.34 -2.84 -3.24
CA ALA A 165 13.94 -2.27 -4.45
C ALA A 165 13.61 -0.77 -4.59
N ILE A 166 12.35 -0.39 -4.42
CA ILE A 166 11.91 1.01 -4.59
C ILE A 166 12.45 1.90 -3.47
N ILE A 167 12.42 1.44 -2.22
CA ILE A 167 12.95 2.21 -1.08
C ILE A 167 14.47 2.36 -1.19
N ALA A 168 15.19 1.30 -1.60
CA ALA A 168 16.63 1.35 -1.81
C ALA A 168 17.02 2.27 -2.98
N ALA A 169 16.21 2.32 -4.04
CA ALA A 169 16.43 3.20 -5.19
C ALA A 169 16.12 4.67 -4.87
N LEU A 170 15.14 4.94 -4.01
CA LEU A 170 14.64 6.29 -3.71
C LEU A 170 14.69 6.63 -2.20
N PRO A 171 15.84 6.47 -1.52
CA PRO A 171 15.88 6.52 -0.05
C PRO A 171 15.43 7.86 0.54
N SER A 172 15.68 8.97 -0.17
CA SER A 172 15.26 10.32 0.24
C SER A 172 13.75 10.55 0.13
N VAL A 173 13.08 9.87 -0.81
CA VAL A 173 11.63 9.92 -0.95
C VAL A 173 10.96 9.31 0.27
N PHE A 174 11.54 8.23 0.77
CA PHE A 174 11.02 7.43 1.89
C PHE A 174 11.63 7.79 3.25
N GLY A 175 12.56 8.74 3.33
CA GLY A 175 13.23 9.12 4.58
C GLY A 175 14.07 7.99 5.21
N TRP A 176 14.51 7.04 4.37
CA TRP A 176 15.16 5.80 4.82
C TRP A 176 16.56 6.07 5.40
N LYS A 177 17.33 7.02 4.87
CA LYS A 177 18.65 7.34 5.44
C LYS A 177 18.53 8.13 6.74
N GLU A 178 17.52 8.99 6.81
CA GLU A 178 17.25 9.89 7.92
C GLU A 178 16.59 9.19 9.11
N GLY A 179 16.03 7.99 8.88
CA GLY A 179 15.30 7.24 9.92
C GLY A 179 14.06 7.98 10.40
N LYS A 180 13.42 8.75 9.52
CA LYS A 180 12.22 9.54 9.82
C LYS A 180 11.30 9.51 8.63
N ALA A 181 10.02 9.28 8.88
CA ALA A 181 9.02 9.45 7.84
C ALA A 181 9.03 10.91 7.36
N PRO A 182 8.90 11.15 6.04
CA PRO A 182 9.07 12.47 5.44
C PRO A 182 7.80 13.34 5.51
N TRP A 183 6.89 13.02 6.44
CA TRP A 183 5.59 13.65 6.70
C TRP A 183 5.18 13.38 8.15
#